data_AF-A0A4U2YCQ4-F1
#
_entry.id   AF-A0A4U2YCQ4-F1
#
_cell.length_a   1.000
_cell.length_b   1.000
_cell.length_c   1.000
_cell.angle_alpha   90.00
_cell.angle_beta   90.00
_cell.angle_gamma   90.00
#
_symmetry.space_group_name_H-M   'P 1'
#
loop_
_entity.id
_entity.type
_entity.pdbx_description
1 polymer ?
#
loop_
_entity_poly.entity_id
_entity_poly.type
_entity_poly.pdbx_seq_one_letter_code
_entity_poly.pdbx_strand_id
1 'polypeptide(L)' 'MQYLANIILIFTLTFTVVNIFRAVNQYKKGNVSEKKKLVQTGLISLGITLIAIVFVTMFIVSSS' A
#
# COMPACT_ATOMS: atom_id res chain seq x y z
N MET A 1 1.26 22.75 6.51
CA MET A 1 0.48 21.51 6.68
C MET A 1 -0.21 21.01 5.43
N GLN A 2 -1.00 21.82 4.71
CA GLN A 2 -1.78 21.37 3.55
C GLN A 2 -0.92 20.87 2.36
N TYR A 3 0.23 21.50 2.12
CA TYR A 3 1.17 21.07 1.07
C TYR A 3 1.81 19.70 1.37
N LEU A 4 2.15 19.45 2.64
CA LEU A 4 2.70 18.17 3.10
C LEU A 4 1.65 17.06 2.98
N ALA A 5 0.40 17.33 3.38
CA ALA A 5 -0.71 16.40 3.24
C ALA A 5 -0.97 16.03 1.77
N ASN A 6 -0.93 17.00 0.85
CA ASN A 6 -1.10 16.75 -0.58
C ASN A 6 0.01 15.86 -1.17
N ILE A 7 1.26 16.06 -0.78
CA ILE A 7 2.39 15.20 -1.22
C ILE A 7 2.17 13.76 -0.76
N ILE A 8 1.77 13.56 0.50
CA ILE A 8 1.53 12.22 1.05
C ILE A 8 0.35 11.55 0.37
N LEU A 9 -0.73 12.30 0.12
CA LEU A 9 -1.89 11.83 -0.63
C LEU A 9 -1.48 11.35 -2.02
N ILE A 10 -0.73 12.15 -2.77
CA ILE A 10 -0.24 11.77 -4.10
C ILE A 10 0.64 10.53 -4.02
N PHE A 11 1.54 10.46 -3.04
CA PHE A 11 2.46 9.33 -2.87
C PHE A 11 1.72 8.03 -2.54
N THR A 12 0.77 8.08 -1.60
CA THR A 12 -0.06 6.92 -1.22
C THR A 12 -0.98 6.47 -2.35
N LEU A 13 -1.56 7.41 -3.11
CA LEU A 13 -2.46 7.09 -4.22
C LEU A 13 -1.69 6.39 -5.35
N THR A 14 -0.50 6.92 -5.70
CA THR A 14 0.37 6.32 -6.72
C THR A 14 0.85 4.94 -6.30
N PHE A 15 1.27 4.79 -5.04
CA PHE A 15 1.68 3.50 -4.48
C PHE A 15 0.55 2.47 -4.49
N THR A 16 -0.67 2.90 -4.16
CA THR A 16 -1.86 2.04 -4.16
C THR A 16 -2.17 1.52 -5.56
N VAL A 17 -2.14 2.39 -6.58
CA VAL A 17 -2.40 2.00 -7.97
C VAL A 17 -1.38 0.97 -8.46
N VAL A 18 -0.08 1.17 -8.17
CA VAL A 18 0.98 0.22 -8.54
C VAL A 18 0.77 -1.15 -7.90
N ASN A 19 0.40 -1.18 -6.62
CA ASN A 19 0.14 -2.44 -5.91
C ASN A 19 -1.09 -3.17 -6.45
N ILE A 20 -2.18 -2.44 -6.73
CA ILE A 20 -3.37 -3.02 -7.36
C ILE A 20 -3.02 -3.61 -8.72
N PHE A 21 -2.28 -2.88 -9.55
CA PHE A 21 -1.91 -3.34 -10.88
C PHE A 21 -1.05 -4.60 -10.83
N ARG A 22 -0.07 -4.66 -9.92
CA ARG A 22 0.74 -5.87 -9.68
C ARG A 22 -0.11 -7.03 -9.19
N ALA A 23 -1.01 -6.80 -8.24
CA ALA A 23 -1.90 -7.82 -7.70
C ALA A 23 -2.84 -8.39 -8.78
N VAL A 24 -3.46 -7.53 -9.60
CA VAL A 24 -4.32 -7.95 -10.72
C VAL A 24 -3.54 -8.75 -11.75
N ASN A 25 -2.35 -8.30 -12.14
CA ASN A 25 -1.54 -8.95 -13.16
C ASN A 25 -1.03 -10.33 -12.69
N GLN A 26 -0.66 -10.43 -11.40
CA GLN A 26 -0.29 -11.69 -10.76
C GLN A 26 -1.49 -12.64 -10.58
N TYR A 27 -2.67 -12.11 -10.26
CA TYR A 27 -3.90 -12.90 -10.17
C TYR A 27 -4.35 -13.45 -11.53
N LYS A 28 -4.10 -12.71 -12.62
CA LYS A 28 -4.47 -13.13 -13.98
C LYS A 28 -3.54 -14.21 -14.54
N LYS A 29 -2.28 -14.26 -14.10
CA LYS A 29 -1.26 -15.21 -14.59
C LYS A 29 -1.02 -16.43 -13.68
N GLY A 30 -1.33 -16.37 -12.39
CA GLY A 30 -0.95 -17.42 -11.42
C GLY A 30 -1.90 -18.63 -11.40
N ASN A 31 -1.34 -19.83 -11.19
CA ASN A 31 -2.09 -21.06 -10.92
C ASN A 31 -2.76 -20.99 -9.52
N VAL A 32 -3.79 -21.80 -9.21
CA VAL A 32 -4.61 -21.64 -7.97
C VAL A 32 -3.76 -21.64 -6.68
N SER A 33 -2.67 -22.42 -6.66
CA SER A 33 -1.69 -22.45 -5.56
C SER A 33 -0.87 -21.15 -5.45
N GLU A 34 -0.40 -20.61 -6.59
CA GLU A 34 0.32 -19.33 -6.62
C GLU A 34 -0.59 -18.15 -6.23
N LYS A 35 -1.87 -18.18 -6.62
CA LYS A 35 -2.84 -17.16 -6.23
C LYS A 35 -3.01 -17.09 -4.71
N LYS A 36 -3.09 -18.23 -4.01
CA LYS A 36 -3.14 -18.25 -2.54
C LYS A 36 -1.88 -17.63 -1.92
N LYS A 37 -0.70 -18.00 -2.43
CA LYS A 37 0.58 -17.46 -1.97
C LYS A 37 0.68 -15.95 -2.20
N LEU A 38 0.23 -15.48 -3.36
CA LEU A 38 0.17 -14.08 -3.74
C LEU A 38 -0.81 -13.27 -2.89
N VAL A 39 -1.99 -13.80 -2.60
CA VAL A 39 -2.96 -13.15 -1.71
C VAL A 39 -2.40 -13.06 -0.30
N GLN A 40 -1.76 -14.10 0.21
CA GLN A 40 -1.17 -14.09 1.55
C GLN A 40 -0.01 -13.08 1.64
N THR A 41 0.90 -13.08 0.66
CA THR A 41 1.98 -12.08 0.57
C THR A 41 1.44 -10.67 0.38
N GLY A 42 0.39 -10.50 -0.42
CA GLY A 42 -0.30 -9.23 -0.60
C GLY A 42 -0.96 -8.73 0.69
N LEU A 43 -1.60 -9.61 1.46
CA LEU A 43 -2.17 -9.26 2.77
C LEU A 43 -1.08 -8.79 3.74
N ILE A 44 0.06 -9.48 3.76
CA ILE A 44 1.21 -9.13 4.61
C ILE A 44 1.77 -7.76 4.19
N SER A 45 1.95 -7.51 2.88
CA SER A 45 2.45 -6.22 2.42
C SER A 45 1.46 -5.08 2.71
N LEU A 46 0.16 -5.35 2.61
CA LEU A 46 -0.89 -4.38 2.91
C LEU A 46 -0.91 -4.04 4.41
N GLY A 47 -0.72 -5.03 5.28
CA GLY A 47 -0.55 -4.83 6.73
C GLY A 47 0.66 -3.94 7.06
N ILE A 48 1.83 -4.21 6.44
CA ILE A 48 3.03 -3.38 6.61
C ILE A 48 2.79 -1.96 6.11
N THR A 49 2.10 -1.80 4.98
CA THR A 49 1.78 -0.49 4.40
C THR A 49 0.86 0.31 5.34
N LEU A 50 -0.14 -0.34 5.93
CA LEU A 50 -1.03 0.26 6.91
C LEU A 50 -0.27 0.77 8.14
N ILE A 51 0.65 -0.05 8.66
CA ILE A 51 1.52 0.34 9.78
C ILE A 51 2.34 1.58 9.41
N ALA A 52 2.98 1.59 8.24
CA ALA A 52 3.78 2.72 7.77
C ALA A 52 2.96 4.00 7.65
N ILE A 53 1.73 3.92 7.12
CA ILE A 53 0.82 5.08 7.02
C ILE A 53 0.47 5.62 8.41
N VAL A 54 0.20 4.75 9.39
CA VAL A 54 -0.09 5.16 10.77
C VAL A 54 1.10 5.91 11.38
N PHE A 55 2.32 5.39 11.22
CA PHE A 55 3.54 6.05 11.71
C PHE A 55 3.76 7.41 11.06
N VAL A 56 3.63 7.50 9.73
CA VAL A 56 3.74 8.76 9.01
C VAL A 56 2.69 9.76 9.48
N THR A 57 1.45 9.30 9.68
CA THR A 57 0.35 10.13 10.18
C THR A 57 0.63 10.64 11.60
N MET A 58 1.07 9.77 12.50
CA MET A 58 1.48 10.16 13.87
C MET A 58 2.65 11.15 13.86
N PHE A 59 3.62 10.98 12.96
CA PHE A 59 4.75 11.88 12.82
C PHE A 59 4.30 13.29 12.40
N ILE A 60 3.37 13.39 11.44
CA ILE A 60 2.83 14.67 10.98
C ILE A 60 2.01 15.36 12.06
N VAL A 61 1.17 14.60 12.78
CA VAL A 61 0.38 15.14 13.89
C VAL A 61 1.27 15.62 15.02
N SER A 62 2.35 14.89 15.33
CA SER A 62 3.31 15.26 16.37
C SER A 62 4.22 16.43 15.96
N SER A 63 4.38 16.69 14.66
CA SER A 63 5.15 17.83 14.15
C SER A 63 4.31 19.09 13.95
N SER A 64 3.06 19.10 14.44
CA SER A 64 2.13 20.25 14.40
C SER A 64 1.98 20.89 15.76
#